data_AF-A0A948DLA4-F1
#
_entry.id   AF-A0A948DLA4-F1
#
_cell.length_a   1.000
_cell.length_b   1.000
_cell.length_c   1.000
_cell.angle_alpha   90.00
_cell.angle_beta   90.00
_cell.angle_gamma   90.00
#
_symmetry.space_group_name_H-M   'P 1'
#
loop_
_entity.id
_entity.type
_entity.pdbx_description
1 polymer ?
#
loop_
_entity_poly.entity_id
_entity_poly.type
_entity_poly.pdbx_seq_one_letter_code
_entity_poly.pdbx_strand_id
1 'polypeptide(L)'
;MDSRPVFVGVDIGASRTKVAVLDSAKKLIGHAVSKSGNDFGAAAENCLKVSLAMANASRDEIFASISTGYGRRNVPFATAEKTEISCHGKGCFHYFPFKISIIDIGGQDNKI
;
A
#
# COMPACT_ATOMS: atom_id res chain seq x y z
N MET A 1 5.46 -17.30 -20.95
CA MET A 1 6.10 -16.51 -19.87
C MET A 1 5.20 -16.71 -18.67
N ASP A 2 5.71 -17.33 -17.61
CA ASP A 2 4.93 -17.51 -16.38
C ASP A 2 4.73 -16.13 -15.75
N SER A 3 3.54 -15.55 -15.94
CA SER A 3 3.15 -14.34 -15.23
C SER A 3 3.16 -14.66 -13.74
N ARG A 4 3.94 -13.90 -12.97
CA ARG A 4 4.01 -14.08 -11.53
C ARG A 4 3.05 -13.09 -10.88
N PRO A 5 2.06 -13.55 -10.12
CA PRO A 5 1.11 -12.66 -9.49
C PRO A 5 1.83 -11.69 -8.54
N VAL A 6 1.38 -10.44 -8.54
CA VAL A 6 1.81 -9.41 -7.60
C VAL A 6 0.68 -9.02 -6.66
N PHE A 7 1.05 -8.53 -5.48
CA PHE A 7 0.14 -8.12 -4.43
C PHE A 7 0.35 -6.64 -4.13
N VAL A 8 -0.74 -5.87 -4.06
CA VAL A 8 -0.68 -4.41 -3.92
C VAL A 8 -1.23 -3.98 -2.56
N GLY A 9 -0.48 -3.15 -1.86
CA GLY A 9 -0.95 -2.39 -0.70
C GLY A 9 -1.04 -0.91 -1.04
N VAL A 10 -2.13 -0.26 -0.69
CA VAL A 10 -2.32 1.20 -0.86
C VAL A 10 -2.67 1.79 0.49
N ASP A 11 -1.88 2.76 0.95
CA ASP A 11 -2.16 3.52 2.16
C ASP A 11 -2.38 4.99 1.81
N ILE A 12 -3.64 5.42 1.88
CA ILE A 12 -4.04 6.80 1.64
C ILE A 12 -4.20 7.52 2.97
N GLY A 13 -3.13 8.22 3.37
CA GLY A 13 -3.19 9.17 4.47
C GLY A 13 -3.68 10.54 4.00
N ALA A 14 -3.98 11.43 4.94
CA ALA A 14 -4.38 12.81 4.61
C ALA A 14 -3.27 13.62 3.91
N SER A 15 -2.01 13.36 4.25
CA SER A 15 -0.84 14.06 3.66
C SER A 15 -0.25 13.33 2.45
N ARG A 16 -0.10 12.00 2.57
CA ARG A 16 0.61 11.17 1.59
C ARG A 16 -0.16 9.92 1.21
N THR A 17 -0.14 9.60 -0.07
CA THR A 17 -0.56 8.32 -0.63
C THR A 17 0.68 7.47 -0.88
N LYS A 18 0.63 6.22 -0.44
CA LYS A 18 1.73 5.25 -0.53
C LYS A 18 1.22 3.99 -1.22
N VAL A 19 2.01 3.43 -2.13
CA VAL A 19 1.74 2.14 -2.75
C VAL A 19 2.97 1.24 -2.57
N ALA A 20 2.73 -0.02 -2.26
CA ALA A 20 3.72 -1.08 -2.19
C ALA A 20 3.27 -2.27 -3.05
N VAL A 21 4.17 -2.82 -3.84
CA VAL A 21 3.97 -4.00 -4.68
C VAL A 21 4.90 -5.10 -4.18
N LEU A 22 4.31 -6.22 -3.78
CA LEU A 22 5.02 -7.41 -3.32
C LEU A 22 4.94 -8.53 -4.35
N ASP A 23 6.00 -9.31 -4.46
CA ASP A 23 5.96 -10.61 -5.14
C ASP A 23 5.36 -11.72 -4.23
N SER A 24 5.24 -12.93 -4.77
CA SER A 24 4.77 -14.10 -4.04
C SER A 24 5.69 -14.54 -2.88
N ALA A 25 6.96 -14.13 -2.89
CA ALA A 25 7.89 -14.31 -1.78
C ALA A 25 7.78 -13.21 -0.72
N LYS A 26 6.78 -12.31 -0.84
CA LYS A 26 6.53 -11.15 0.04
C LYS A 26 7.65 -10.10 -0.02
N LYS A 27 8.48 -10.12 -1.07
CA LYS A 27 9.53 -9.11 -1.26
C LYS A 27 8.93 -7.86 -1.89
N LEU A 28 9.31 -6.69 -1.37
CA LEU A 28 8.98 -5.40 -1.99
C LEU A 28 9.74 -5.26 -3.31
N ILE A 29 9.00 -5.20 -4.41
CA ILE A 29 9.55 -5.10 -5.78
C ILE A 29 9.16 -3.81 -6.51
N GLY A 30 8.20 -3.04 -5.96
CA GLY A 30 7.84 -1.72 -6.45
C GLY A 30 7.16 -0.90 -5.38
N HIS A 31 7.34 0.42 -5.40
CA HIS A 31 6.68 1.30 -4.44
C HIS A 31 6.60 2.74 -4.98
N ALA A 32 5.69 3.53 -4.42
CA ALA A 32 5.61 4.95 -4.72
C ALA A 32 5.03 5.72 -3.54
N VAL A 33 5.42 6.99 -3.41
CA VAL A 33 4.87 7.91 -2.42
C VAL A 33 4.60 9.24 -3.10
N SER A 34 3.40 9.78 -2.94
CA SER A 34 3.00 11.08 -3.48
C SER A 34 2.20 11.88 -2.46
N LYS A 35 1.97 13.17 -2.73
CA LYS A 35 1.00 13.96 -1.94
C LYS A 35 -0.41 13.46 -2.27
N SER A 36 -1.25 13.28 -1.26
CA SER A 36 -2.61 12.78 -1.46
C SER A 36 -3.49 13.75 -2.25
N GLY A 37 -3.26 15.06 -2.09
CA GLY A 37 -4.06 16.09 -2.74
C GLY A 37 -5.53 16.04 -2.30
N ASN A 38 -6.41 16.51 -3.17
CA ASN A 38 -7.86 16.48 -2.99
C ASN A 38 -8.54 15.31 -3.70
N ASP A 39 -7.88 14.69 -4.69
CA ASP A 39 -8.36 13.50 -5.38
C ASP A 39 -7.51 12.27 -5.00
N PHE A 40 -8.00 11.54 -4.01
CA PHE A 40 -7.35 10.34 -3.51
C PHE A 40 -7.28 9.21 -4.53
N GLY A 41 -8.31 9.07 -5.38
CA GLY A 41 -8.34 8.04 -6.42
C GLY A 41 -7.26 8.27 -7.46
N ALA A 42 -7.14 9.50 -7.96
CA ALA A 42 -6.09 9.87 -8.91
C ALA A 42 -4.68 9.75 -8.29
N ALA A 43 -4.50 10.17 -7.03
CA ALA A 43 -3.22 10.02 -6.34
C ALA A 43 -2.81 8.55 -6.18
N ALA A 44 -3.77 7.67 -5.85
CA ALA A 44 -3.56 6.23 -5.75
C ALA A 44 -3.18 5.63 -7.10
N GLU A 45 -3.87 6.01 -8.17
CA GLU A 45 -3.66 5.41 -9.48
C GLU A 45 -2.35 5.85 -10.14
N ASN A 46 -1.93 7.09 -9.88
CA ASN A 46 -0.58 7.54 -10.23
C ASN A 46 0.50 6.76 -9.47
N CYS A 47 0.31 6.52 -8.17
CA CYS A 47 1.26 5.72 -7.39
C CYS A 47 1.29 4.25 -7.85
N LEU A 48 0.12 3.67 -8.19
CA LEU A 48 0.04 2.32 -8.72
C LEU A 48 0.84 2.19 -10.02
N LYS A 49 0.62 3.09 -10.98
CA LYS A 49 1.34 3.10 -12.26
C LYS A 49 2.85 3.12 -12.06
N VAL A 50 3.33 4.02 -11.19
CA VAL A 50 4.76 4.19 -10.90
C VAL A 50 5.33 2.94 -10.20
N SER A 51 4.59 2.34 -9.27
CA SER A 51 5.03 1.15 -8.53
C SER A 51 5.06 -0.11 -9.41
N LEU A 52 4.07 -0.29 -10.28
CA LEU A 52 4.02 -1.41 -11.23
C LEU A 52 5.15 -1.33 -12.27
N ALA A 53 5.45 -0.11 -12.75
CA ALA A 53 6.59 0.10 -13.64
C ALA A 53 7.92 -0.29 -12.97
N MET A 54 8.12 0.05 -11.69
CA MET A 54 9.29 -0.40 -10.92
C MET A 54 9.34 -1.91 -10.75
N ALA A 55 8.18 -2.54 -10.52
CA ALA A 55 8.05 -3.99 -10.38
C ALA A 55 8.18 -4.75 -11.72
N ASN A 56 8.27 -4.04 -12.86
CA ASN A 56 8.16 -4.61 -14.20
C ASN A 56 6.94 -5.53 -14.35
N ALA A 57 5.80 -5.09 -13.80
CA ALA A 57 4.54 -5.82 -13.79
C ALA A 57 3.42 -5.01 -14.45
N SER A 58 2.45 -5.71 -15.01
CA SER A 58 1.23 -5.14 -15.56
C SER A 58 0.08 -5.17 -14.54
N ARG A 59 -0.99 -4.41 -14.82
CA ARG A 59 -2.17 -4.35 -13.94
C ARG A 59 -2.92 -5.69 -13.87
N ASP A 60 -2.88 -6.47 -14.96
CA ASP A 60 -3.54 -7.78 -15.05
C ASP A 60 -2.84 -8.86 -14.22
N GLU A 61 -1.61 -8.60 -13.76
CA GLU A 61 -0.86 -9.47 -12.86
C GLU A 61 -1.17 -9.21 -11.38
N ILE A 62 -1.97 -8.18 -11.06
CA ILE A 62 -2.41 -7.91 -9.68
C ILE A 62 -3.40 -9.00 -9.25
N PHE A 63 -2.95 -9.89 -8.37
CA PHE A 63 -3.80 -10.93 -7.82
C PHE A 63 -4.72 -10.40 -6.71
N ALA A 64 -4.19 -9.51 -5.86
CA ALA A 64 -4.97 -8.89 -4.80
C ALA A 64 -4.42 -7.50 -4.48
N SER A 65 -5.34 -6.62 -4.06
CA SER A 65 -5.03 -5.24 -3.68
C SER A 65 -5.79 -4.86 -2.41
N ILE A 66 -5.08 -4.32 -1.41
CA ILE A 66 -5.66 -3.88 -0.14
C ILE A 66 -5.49 -2.38 0.00
N SER A 67 -6.56 -1.65 0.29
CA SER A 67 -6.50 -0.25 0.67
C SER A 67 -6.60 -0.04 2.19
N THR A 68 -5.90 0.97 2.68
CA THR A 68 -5.88 1.38 4.08
C THR A 68 -5.67 2.89 4.22
N GLY A 69 -5.64 3.37 5.46
CA GLY A 69 -5.57 4.78 5.79
C GLY A 69 -6.93 5.47 5.81
N TYR A 70 -6.88 6.79 6.01
CA TYR A 70 -8.03 7.70 6.02
C TYR A 70 -8.86 7.60 4.73
N GLY A 71 -8.20 7.60 3.57
CA GLY A 71 -8.84 7.63 2.26
C GLY A 71 -9.18 6.27 1.67
N ARG A 72 -9.04 5.16 2.42
CA ARG A 72 -9.11 3.78 1.88
C ARG A 72 -10.32 3.44 1.01
N ARG A 73 -11.47 4.07 1.26
CA ARG A 73 -12.72 3.90 0.50
C ARG A 73 -12.69 4.53 -0.90
N ASN A 74 -11.68 5.34 -1.20
CA ASN A 74 -11.52 6.06 -2.47
C ASN A 74 -10.53 5.37 -3.42
N VAL A 75 -10.28 4.05 -3.22
CA VAL A 75 -9.34 3.27 -4.04
C VAL A 75 -10.13 2.30 -4.91
N PRO A 76 -10.48 2.68 -6.16
CA PRO A 76 -11.41 1.90 -6.98
C PRO A 76 -10.85 0.53 -7.41
N PHE A 77 -9.54 0.36 -7.40
CA PHE A 77 -8.88 -0.90 -7.76
C PHE A 77 -8.58 -1.80 -6.56
N ALA A 78 -8.97 -1.41 -5.34
CA ALA A 78 -8.77 -2.23 -4.14
C ALA A 78 -9.79 -3.38 -4.08
N THR A 79 -9.30 -4.60 -3.93
CA THR A 79 -10.14 -5.80 -3.73
C THR A 79 -10.75 -5.88 -2.32
N ALA A 80 -10.09 -5.28 -1.33
CA ALA A 80 -10.63 -5.15 0.02
C ALA A 80 -10.00 -3.98 0.80
N GLU A 81 -10.67 -3.60 1.89
CA GLU A 81 -10.22 -2.56 2.82
C GLU A 81 -9.75 -3.15 4.15
N LYS A 82 -8.72 -2.54 4.75
CA LYS A 82 -8.27 -2.82 6.13
C LYS A 82 -7.95 -1.54 6.88
N THR A 83 -8.02 -1.58 8.22
CA THR A 83 -7.59 -0.45 9.06
C THR A 83 -6.08 -0.29 9.01
N GLU A 84 -5.61 0.94 9.10
CA GLU A 84 -4.18 1.25 9.09
C GLU A 84 -3.44 0.62 10.27
N ILE A 85 -4.10 0.51 11.44
CA ILE A 85 -3.57 -0.19 12.62
C ILE A 85 -3.25 -1.66 12.27
N SER A 86 -4.17 -2.35 11.58
CA SER A 86 -3.95 -3.75 11.18
C SER A 86 -2.81 -3.86 10.15
N CYS A 87 -2.76 -2.92 9.20
CA CYS A 87 -1.73 -2.90 8.16
C CYS A 87 -0.33 -2.59 8.73
N HIS A 88 -0.21 -1.61 9.63
CA HIS A 88 1.03 -1.31 10.35
C HIS A 88 1.48 -2.51 11.18
N GLY A 89 0.58 -3.09 11.98
CA GLY A 89 0.88 -4.31 12.74
C GLY A 89 1.39 -5.45 11.87
N LYS A 90 0.73 -5.70 10.73
CA LYS A 90 1.12 -6.76 9.78
C LYS A 90 2.45 -6.47 9.10
N GLY A 91 2.66 -5.23 8.64
CA GLY A 91 3.88 -4.80 7.96
C GLY A 91 5.09 -4.81 8.90
N CYS A 92 4.95 -4.26 10.11
CA CYS A 92 6.03 -4.27 11.09
C CYS A 92 6.37 -5.70 11.53
N PHE A 93 5.39 -6.56 11.79
CA PHE A 93 5.67 -7.97 12.15
C PHE A 93 6.35 -8.76 11.01
N HIS A 94 6.11 -8.39 9.75
CA HIS A 94 6.79 -9.02 8.61
C HIS A 94 8.31 -8.76 8.64
N TYR A 95 8.75 -7.55 8.99
CA TYR A 95 10.17 -7.19 9.08
C TYR A 95 10.79 -7.47 10.45
N PHE A 96 9.98 -7.41 11.51
CA PHE A 96 10.38 -7.62 12.90
C PHE A 96 9.49 -8.71 13.51
N PRO A 97 9.78 -10.01 13.28
CA PRO A 97 8.91 -11.12 13.67
C PRO A 97 9.01 -11.45 15.17
N PHE A 98 8.90 -10.43 16.02
CA PHE A 98 8.92 -10.51 17.47
C PHE A 98 8.03 -9.40 18.07
N LYS A 99 7.77 -9.47 19.38
CA LYS A 99 6.91 -8.50 20.07
C LYS A 99 7.58 -7.12 20.07
N ILE A 100 6.86 -6.13 19.57
CA ILE A 100 7.28 -4.73 19.49
C ILE A 100 6.11 -3.81 19.83
N SER A 101 6.42 -2.59 20.25
CA SER A 101 5.47 -1.46 20.24
C SER A 101 5.68 -0.66 18.95
N ILE A 102 4.59 -0.23 18.33
CA ILE A 102 4.62 0.57 17.10
C ILE A 102 4.19 1.98 17.48
N ILE A 103 4.98 2.98 17.10
CA ILE A 103 4.61 4.39 17.25
C ILE A 103 4.53 4.96 15.84
N ASP A 104 3.32 5.19 15.35
CA ASP A 104 3.07 5.81 14.05
C ASP A 104 2.82 7.30 14.25
N ILE A 105 3.74 8.13 13.73
CA ILE A 105 3.69 9.59 13.81
C ILE A 105 3.25 10.12 12.44
N GLY A 106 1.95 10.34 12.30
CA GLY A 106 1.34 10.79 11.08
C GLY A 106 1.37 12.31 10.90
N GLY A 107 0.85 12.77 9.76
CA GLY A 107 0.75 14.22 9.47
C GLY A 107 -0.38 14.95 10.19
N GLN A 108 -1.34 14.22 10.77
CA GLN A 108 -2.51 14.78 11.46
C GLN A 108 -2.74 14.18 12.85
N ASP A 109 -2.33 12.93 13.06
CA ASP A 109 -2.55 12.20 14.31
C ASP A 109 -1.41 11.21 14.56
N ASN A 110 -1.32 10.71 15.80
CA ASN A 110 -0.35 9.70 16.22
C ASN A 110 -1.06 8.47 16.77
N LYS A 111 -0.51 7.27 16.54
CA LYS A 111 -1.04 5.99 17.01
C LYS A 111 0.04 5.20 17.75
N ILE A 112 -0.37 4.46 18.79
CA ILE A 112 0.47 3.59 19.61
C ILE A 112 -0.20 2.21 19.67
#